data_AF-A0A259SGV6-F1
#
_entry.id   AF-A0A259SGV6-F1
#
_cell.length_a   1.000
_cell.length_b   1.000
_cell.length_c   1.000
_cell.angle_alpha   90.00
_cell.angle_beta   90.00
_cell.angle_gamma   90.00
#
_symmetry.space_group_name_H-M   'P 1'
#
loop_
_entity.id
_entity.type
_entity.pdbx_description
1 polymer ?
#
loop_
_entity_poly.entity_id
_entity_poly.type
_entity_poly.pdbx_seq_one_letter_code
_entity_poly.pdbx_strand_id
1 'polypeptide(L)'
;MSFLIKSTQPAKSGVSFAPSIPPGRKGLGVALIINFSLALLSGTAWAAAPPQTEPAQKTWSQLINQTEQRIAQNLVTEADRVRFESEQARANGILAGAPVIDGLYRSDRLMSDFGATEMELGVRLPLRRFGQSDAWRALAGQSALNAKTRAEANRLILLGAMRQMAWDWRRAEVELATAKERDQIMQRDLTAVTQQFKHGEAAEVDRMSVERN
;
A
#
# COMPACT_ATOMS: atom_id res chain seq x y z
N MET A 1 -14.90 -49.82 -9.34
CA MET A 1 -13.45 -50.05 -9.39
C MET A 1 -12.80 -48.91 -8.62
N SER A 2 -12.39 -49.17 -7.38
CA SER A 2 -12.00 -48.16 -6.39
C SER A 2 -10.57 -47.69 -6.59
N PHE A 3 -10.34 -46.38 -6.58
CA PHE A 3 -9.01 -45.81 -6.41
C PHE A 3 -8.85 -45.34 -4.96
N LEU A 4 -7.98 -46.04 -4.24
CA LEU A 4 -7.57 -45.74 -2.87
C LEU A 4 -6.75 -44.43 -2.83
N ILE A 5 -7.13 -43.55 -1.93
CA ILE A 5 -6.36 -42.38 -1.50
C ILE A 5 -5.21 -42.85 -0.61
N LYS A 6 -3.99 -42.37 -0.85
CA LYS A 6 -2.99 -42.27 0.24
C LYS A 6 -2.32 -40.89 0.23
N SER A 7 -2.84 -40.06 1.12
CA SER A 7 -2.16 -38.92 1.73
C SER A 7 -0.80 -39.37 2.27
N THR A 8 0.27 -38.68 1.88
CA THR A 8 1.52 -38.70 2.65
C THR A 8 2.11 -37.29 2.68
N GLN A 9 1.90 -36.63 3.83
CA GLN A 9 2.66 -35.48 4.28
C GLN A 9 4.15 -35.80 4.32
N PRO A 10 5.02 -34.81 4.06
CA PRO A 10 6.32 -34.79 4.72
C PRO A 10 6.49 -33.55 5.61
N ALA A 11 6.73 -33.87 6.88
CA ALA A 11 7.70 -33.27 7.79
C ALA A 11 7.71 -31.75 7.99
N LYS A 12 7.17 -31.36 9.14
CA LYS A 12 7.49 -30.12 9.87
C LYS A 12 9.01 -30.05 10.12
N SER A 13 9.73 -29.24 9.36
CA SER A 13 11.04 -28.72 9.77
C SER A 13 10.81 -27.53 10.69
N GLY A 14 10.98 -27.74 11.99
CA GLY A 14 10.97 -26.68 12.99
C GLY A 14 12.18 -25.77 12.80
N VAL A 15 11.98 -24.64 12.14
CA VAL A 15 12.89 -23.50 12.23
C VAL A 15 12.29 -22.55 13.24
N SER A 16 12.83 -22.59 14.45
CA SER A 16 12.50 -21.67 15.54
C SER A 16 12.92 -20.26 15.14
N PHE A 17 11.94 -19.43 14.77
CA PHE A 17 12.11 -17.99 14.65
C PHE A 17 12.07 -17.42 16.08
N ALA A 18 13.23 -17.07 16.62
CA ALA A 18 13.33 -16.26 17.82
C ALA A 18 13.03 -14.79 17.44
N PRO A 19 11.99 -14.13 17.99
CA PRO A 19 11.85 -12.70 17.86
C PRO A 19 12.81 -12.02 18.85
N SER A 20 13.87 -11.38 18.35
CA SER A 20 14.66 -10.43 19.13
C SER A 20 13.84 -9.14 19.31
N ILE A 21 13.21 -9.03 20.47
CA ILE A 21 12.56 -7.83 20.98
C ILE A 21 13.66 -6.94 21.59
N PRO A 22 13.91 -5.72 21.10
CA PRO A 22 14.62 -4.72 21.90
C PRO A 22 13.66 -4.14 22.96
N PRO A 23 14.07 -4.10 24.25
CA PRO A 23 13.21 -3.70 25.35
C PRO A 23 12.92 -2.20 25.38
N GLY A 24 11.77 -1.91 25.99
CA GLY A 24 11.12 -0.61 26.04
C GLY A 24 11.98 0.54 26.54
N ARG A 25 11.68 1.72 25.97
CA ARG A 25 11.90 2.99 26.65
C ARG A 25 10.52 3.57 27.00
N LYS A 26 10.17 3.40 28.27
CA LYS A 26 8.98 3.97 28.90
C LYS A 26 9.16 5.49 29.01
N GLY A 27 8.07 6.21 28.77
CA GLY A 27 7.63 7.37 29.53
C GLY A 27 8.59 8.55 29.67
N LEU A 28 8.28 9.63 28.94
CA LEU A 28 8.32 11.02 29.42
C LEU A 28 7.37 11.74 28.45
N GLY A 29 6.14 12.03 28.86
CA GLY A 29 5.88 13.01 29.90
C GLY A 29 5.38 14.25 29.18
N VAL A 30 4.11 14.19 28.80
CA VAL A 30 3.33 15.34 28.34
C VAL A 30 3.38 16.40 29.43
N ALA A 31 4.03 17.51 29.15
CA ALA A 31 3.91 18.76 29.91
C ALA A 31 4.39 19.91 29.02
N LEU A 32 3.61 20.26 27.99
CA LEU A 32 3.79 21.53 27.30
C LEU A 32 3.10 22.60 28.16
N ILE A 33 3.87 23.20 29.06
CA ILE A 33 3.47 24.39 29.81
C ILE A 33 3.40 25.55 28.81
N ILE A 34 2.19 26.05 28.59
CA ILE A 34 1.91 27.26 27.82
C ILE A 34 2.51 28.44 28.60
N ASN A 35 3.67 28.92 28.15
CA ASN A 35 4.26 30.14 28.67
C ASN A 35 3.79 31.31 27.80
N PHE A 36 2.68 31.92 28.22
CA PHE A 36 2.13 33.12 27.61
C PHE A 36 2.87 34.33 28.18
N SER A 37 4.02 34.67 27.60
CA SER A 37 4.73 35.89 27.96
C SER A 37 4.13 37.07 27.20
N LEU A 38 3.33 37.84 27.94
CA LEU A 38 2.81 39.15 27.58
C LEU A 38 3.98 40.15 27.54
N ALA A 39 4.32 40.67 26.37
CA ALA A 39 5.19 41.83 26.22
C ALA A 39 4.40 42.96 25.53
N LEU A 40 3.74 43.77 26.37
CA LEU A 40 3.33 45.13 26.03
C LEU A 40 4.59 46.00 26.12
N LEU A 41 5.04 46.56 25.00
CA LEU A 41 5.58 47.92 24.97
C LEU A 41 5.53 48.50 23.57
N SER A 42 4.95 49.70 23.50
CA SER A 42 4.59 50.48 22.33
C SER A 42 5.79 50.91 21.47
N GLY A 43 5.58 50.96 20.16
CA GLY A 43 6.49 51.61 19.21
C GLY A 43 5.86 51.62 17.83
N THR A 44 5.24 52.75 17.46
CA THR A 44 4.62 52.97 16.16
C THR A 44 5.66 52.91 15.05
N ALA A 45 5.66 51.82 14.29
CA ALA A 45 6.17 51.78 12.93
C ALA A 45 5.17 50.98 12.10
N TRP A 46 4.56 51.62 11.10
CA TRP A 46 3.94 50.91 9.99
C TRP A 46 5.03 50.15 9.25
N ALA A 47 5.34 48.95 9.73
CA ALA A 47 5.96 47.91 8.94
C ALA A 47 4.84 46.94 8.59
N ALA A 48 4.66 46.68 7.30
CA ALA A 48 3.75 45.68 6.79
C ALA A 48 3.83 44.43 7.67
N ALA A 49 2.68 44.00 8.21
CA ALA A 49 2.61 42.78 8.99
C ALA A 49 3.27 41.66 8.16
N PRO A 50 4.31 40.98 8.68
CA PRO A 50 4.79 39.77 8.04
C PRO A 50 3.58 38.83 7.89
N PRO A 51 3.40 38.15 6.75
CA PRO A 51 2.29 37.22 6.60
C PRO A 51 2.34 36.25 7.77
N GLN A 52 1.29 36.29 8.58
CA GLN A 52 1.02 35.36 9.68
C GLN A 52 1.20 33.97 9.08
N THR A 53 2.32 33.34 9.38
CA THR A 53 2.65 32.01 8.90
C THR A 53 1.85 31.09 9.81
N GLU A 54 0.58 30.89 9.47
CA GLU A 54 -0.20 29.76 9.93
C GLU A 54 0.69 28.52 9.84
N PRO A 55 0.71 27.66 10.89
CA PRO A 55 1.66 26.56 10.98
C PRO A 55 1.55 25.76 9.70
N ALA A 56 2.59 25.85 8.84
CA ALA A 56 2.55 25.45 7.44
C ALA A 56 1.75 24.16 7.27
N GLN A 57 0.45 24.30 7.02
CA GLN A 57 -0.43 23.18 6.76
C GLN A 57 0.16 22.64 5.47
N LYS A 58 0.83 21.48 5.57
CA LYS A 58 1.48 20.84 4.42
C LYS A 58 0.53 20.97 3.26
N THR A 59 0.87 21.81 2.30
CA THR A 59 -0.04 22.17 1.23
C THR A 59 -0.41 20.87 0.54
N TRP A 60 -1.67 20.65 0.19
CA TRP A 60 -2.14 19.37 -0.35
C TRP A 60 -1.26 18.88 -1.52
N SER A 61 -0.71 19.81 -2.32
CA SER A 61 0.30 19.52 -3.34
C SER A 61 1.56 18.82 -2.79
N GLN A 62 2.09 19.26 -1.64
CA GLN A 62 3.27 18.68 -0.99
C GLN A 62 2.98 17.27 -0.46
N LEU A 63 1.80 17.03 0.12
CA LEU A 63 1.42 15.70 0.62
C LEU A 63 1.19 14.71 -0.53
N ILE A 64 0.61 15.14 -1.65
CA ILE A 64 0.50 14.32 -2.88
C ILE A 64 1.90 13.96 -3.37
N ASN A 65 2.78 14.94 -3.57
CA ASN A 65 4.15 14.70 -4.05
C ASN A 65 4.93 13.76 -3.12
N GLN A 66 4.79 13.93 -1.79
CA GLN A 66 5.41 13.05 -0.81
C GLN A 66 4.86 11.62 -0.90
N THR A 67 3.56 11.48 -1.14
CA THR A 67 2.91 10.17 -1.25
C THR A 67 3.27 9.48 -2.57
N GLU A 68 3.36 10.22 -3.68
CA GLU A 68 3.85 9.67 -4.95
C GLU A 68 5.25 9.07 -4.83
N GLN A 69 6.16 9.77 -4.14
CA GLN A 69 7.52 9.28 -3.90
C GLN A 69 7.52 7.98 -3.09
N ARG A 70 6.67 7.88 -2.06
CA ARG A 70 6.53 6.65 -1.26
C ARG A 70 5.92 5.50 -2.05
N ILE A 71 4.91 5.78 -2.88
CA ILE A 71 4.28 4.80 -3.77
C ILE A 71 5.32 4.24 -4.75
N ALA A 72 6.11 5.10 -5.38
CA ALA A 72 7.16 4.70 -6.32
C ALA A 72 8.21 3.79 -5.66
N GLN A 73 8.58 4.06 -4.41
CA GLN A 73 9.52 3.24 -3.64
C GLN A 73 8.96 1.86 -3.27
N ASN A 74 7.64 1.74 -3.09
CA ASN A 74 6.98 0.50 -2.64
C ASN A 74 6.45 -0.37 -3.78
N LEU A 75 6.33 0.18 -5.00
CA LEU A 75 5.83 -0.56 -6.18
C LEU A 75 6.80 -1.61 -6.70
N VAL A 76 8.11 -1.40 -6.54
CA VAL A 76 9.15 -2.34 -6.98
C VAL A 76 9.66 -3.09 -5.77
N THR A 77 9.26 -4.34 -5.61
CA THR A 77 9.78 -5.18 -4.53
C THR A 77 11.18 -5.68 -4.88
N GLU A 78 11.98 -5.99 -3.86
CA GLU A 78 13.30 -6.61 -4.05
C GLU A 78 13.16 -7.95 -4.79
N ALA A 79 12.08 -8.69 -4.53
CA ALA A 79 11.76 -9.93 -5.24
C ALA A 79 11.55 -9.70 -6.75
N ASP A 80 10.92 -8.60 -7.14
CA ASP A 80 10.74 -8.26 -8.56
C ASP A 80 12.07 -7.92 -9.22
N ARG A 81 12.97 -7.20 -8.52
CA ARG A 81 14.32 -6.90 -9.02
C ARG A 81 15.11 -8.17 -9.28
N VAL A 82 15.18 -9.05 -8.30
CA VAL A 82 15.88 -10.35 -8.41
C VAL A 82 15.26 -11.18 -9.54
N ARG A 83 13.93 -11.15 -9.72
CA ARG A 83 13.28 -11.83 -10.85
C ARG A 83 13.74 -11.26 -12.19
N PHE A 84 13.70 -9.94 -12.39
CA PHE A 84 14.16 -9.32 -13.64
C PHE A 84 15.63 -9.58 -13.93
N GLU A 85 16.49 -9.51 -12.90
CA GLU A 85 17.91 -9.85 -13.03
C GLU A 85 18.10 -11.31 -13.44
N SER A 86 17.36 -12.23 -12.82
CA SER A 86 17.41 -13.66 -13.17
C SER A 86 16.89 -13.93 -14.59
N GLU A 87 15.87 -13.22 -15.05
CA GLU A 87 15.32 -13.34 -16.40
C GLU A 87 16.31 -12.79 -17.44
N GLN A 88 16.95 -11.65 -17.16
CA GLN A 88 17.99 -11.09 -18.02
C GLN A 88 19.22 -12.01 -18.09
N ALA A 89 19.67 -12.55 -16.95
CA ALA A 89 20.76 -13.51 -16.91
C ALA A 89 20.44 -14.78 -17.72
N ARG A 90 19.21 -15.30 -17.62
CA ARG A 90 18.73 -16.44 -18.43
C ARG A 90 18.61 -16.12 -19.92
N ALA A 91 18.21 -14.91 -20.27
CA ALA A 91 18.13 -14.47 -21.66
C ALA A 91 19.53 -14.39 -22.30
N ASN A 92 20.52 -13.91 -21.53
CA ASN A 92 21.91 -13.76 -21.99
C ASN A 92 22.75 -15.05 -21.92
N GLY A 93 22.25 -16.09 -21.25
CA GLY A 93 22.96 -17.36 -21.08
C GLY A 93 23.03 -18.23 -22.36
N ILE A 94 24.07 -19.06 -22.40
CA ILE A 94 24.26 -20.12 -23.42
C ILE A 94 23.39 -21.36 -23.17
N LEU A 95 22.90 -21.54 -21.95
CA LEU A 95 22.01 -22.64 -21.59
C LEU A 95 20.56 -22.29 -21.97
N ALA A 96 19.88 -23.22 -22.60
CA ALA A 96 18.46 -23.09 -22.92
C ALA A 96 17.55 -23.30 -21.70
N GLY A 97 18.06 -23.94 -20.64
CA GLY A 97 17.32 -24.23 -19.41
C GLY A 97 18.27 -24.53 -18.25
N ALA A 98 17.70 -24.94 -17.12
CA ALA A 98 18.50 -25.34 -15.96
C ALA A 98 19.30 -26.62 -16.27
N PRO A 99 20.58 -26.68 -15.89
CA PRO A 99 21.35 -27.92 -15.95
C PRO A 99 20.74 -28.94 -14.99
N VAL A 100 20.68 -30.21 -15.40
CA VAL A 100 20.19 -31.31 -14.57
C VAL A 100 21.35 -32.26 -14.27
N ILE A 101 21.47 -32.66 -13.01
CA ILE A 101 22.45 -33.65 -12.55
C ILE A 101 21.64 -34.84 -12.04
N ASP A 102 21.85 -36.00 -12.66
CA ASP A 102 21.20 -37.25 -12.31
C ASP A 102 22.25 -38.20 -11.71
N GLY A 103 21.86 -38.97 -10.70
CA GLY A 103 22.74 -39.94 -10.04
C GLY A 103 21.97 -41.22 -9.75
N LEU A 104 22.50 -42.35 -10.21
CA LEU A 104 21.93 -43.67 -9.95
C LEU A 104 22.97 -44.53 -9.24
N TYR A 105 22.62 -45.02 -8.06
CA TYR A 105 23.39 -46.01 -7.34
C TYR A 105 22.62 -47.33 -7.35
N ARG A 106 23.20 -48.37 -7.92
CA ARG A 106 22.63 -49.72 -7.94
C ARG A 106 23.59 -50.67 -7.26
N SER A 107 23.21 -51.11 -6.08
CA SER A 107 23.77 -52.28 -5.42
C SER A 107 22.75 -53.42 -5.55
N ASP A 108 23.19 -54.57 -6.04
CA ASP A 108 22.56 -55.87 -5.87
C ASP A 108 21.63 -56.39 -6.99
N ARG A 109 21.78 -57.69 -7.27
CA ARG A 109 20.91 -58.51 -8.14
C ARG A 109 20.31 -59.60 -7.26
N LEU A 110 18.99 -59.76 -7.33
CA LEU A 110 18.32 -60.93 -6.72
C LEU A 110 18.94 -62.21 -7.30
N MET A 111 19.64 -62.99 -6.45
CA MET A 111 20.24 -64.30 -6.73
C MET A 111 21.71 -64.34 -7.22
N SER A 112 22.56 -63.31 -7.01
CA SER A 112 23.99 -63.42 -7.35
C SER A 112 24.95 -62.84 -6.29
N ASP A 113 25.86 -63.65 -5.76
CA ASP A 113 26.84 -63.30 -4.70
C ASP A 113 28.08 -62.53 -5.21
N PHE A 114 27.99 -61.81 -6.33
CA PHE A 114 29.14 -61.11 -6.92
C PHE A 114 29.39 -59.70 -6.35
N GLY A 115 28.52 -59.19 -5.47
CA GLY A 115 28.76 -57.93 -4.73
C GLY A 115 28.97 -56.68 -5.60
N ALA A 116 28.54 -56.69 -6.87
CA ALA A 116 28.78 -55.59 -7.79
C ALA A 116 27.95 -54.36 -7.41
N THR A 117 28.62 -53.22 -7.27
CA THR A 117 28.01 -51.91 -7.07
C THR A 117 28.29 -51.04 -8.29
N GLU A 118 27.24 -50.42 -8.82
CA GLU A 118 27.33 -49.52 -9.96
C GLU A 118 26.86 -48.14 -9.52
N MET A 119 27.68 -47.12 -9.79
CA MET A 119 27.35 -45.72 -9.54
C MET A 119 27.47 -44.97 -10.86
N GLU A 120 26.35 -44.44 -11.34
CA GLU A 120 26.25 -43.62 -12.54
C GLU A 120 25.95 -42.18 -12.14
N LEU A 121 26.72 -41.23 -12.65
CA LEU A 121 26.48 -39.80 -12.52
C LEU A 121 26.35 -39.20 -13.92
N GLY A 122 25.19 -38.66 -14.23
CA GLY A 122 24.88 -38.00 -15.48
C GLY A 122 24.73 -36.50 -15.30
N VAL A 123 25.27 -35.71 -16.23
CA VAL A 123 25.01 -34.27 -16.29
C VAL A 123 24.39 -33.93 -17.64
N ARG A 124 23.20 -33.34 -17.64
CA ARG A 124 22.48 -32.91 -18.84
C ARG A 124 22.49 -31.39 -18.93
N LEU A 125 23.20 -30.87 -19.92
CA LEU A 125 23.31 -29.45 -20.22
C LEU A 125 22.48 -29.13 -21.47
N PRO A 126 21.29 -28.52 -21.35
CA PRO A 126 20.53 -28.09 -22.51
C PRO A 126 21.21 -26.86 -23.12
N LEU A 127 21.96 -27.05 -24.21
CA LEU A 127 22.63 -25.95 -24.92
C LEU A 127 21.64 -25.25 -25.86
N ARG A 128 21.70 -23.92 -25.90
CA ARG A 128 20.91 -23.13 -26.85
C ARG A 128 21.55 -23.18 -28.23
N ARG A 129 20.73 -23.27 -29.28
CA ARG A 129 21.22 -23.16 -30.66
C ARG A 129 21.64 -21.72 -30.97
N PHE A 130 22.82 -21.56 -31.56
CA PHE A 130 23.27 -20.27 -32.07
C PHE A 130 22.23 -19.70 -33.06
N GLY A 131 21.84 -18.44 -32.89
CA GLY A 131 20.77 -17.77 -33.66
C GLY A 131 19.39 -17.71 -32.97
N GLN A 132 19.09 -18.60 -32.01
CA GLN A 132 17.85 -18.49 -31.21
C GLN A 132 17.97 -17.47 -30.07
N SER A 133 19.19 -17.13 -29.66
CA SER A 133 19.45 -16.18 -28.56
C SER A 133 18.86 -14.80 -28.80
N ASP A 134 18.77 -14.35 -30.06
CA ASP A 134 18.21 -13.04 -30.41
C ASP A 134 16.70 -13.00 -30.15
N ALA A 135 15.97 -14.06 -30.51
CA ALA A 135 14.54 -14.19 -30.24
C ALA A 135 14.23 -14.21 -28.74
N TRP A 136 15.06 -14.89 -27.94
CA TRP A 136 14.93 -14.90 -26.49
C TRP A 136 15.25 -13.55 -25.85
N ARG A 137 16.27 -12.84 -26.35
CA ARG A 137 16.57 -11.47 -25.91
C ARG A 137 15.45 -10.50 -26.28
N ALA A 138 14.87 -10.62 -27.47
CA ALA A 138 13.71 -9.83 -27.88
C ALA A 138 12.48 -10.11 -27.00
N LEU A 139 12.20 -11.39 -26.69
CA LEU A 139 11.11 -11.78 -25.78
C LEU A 139 11.32 -11.24 -24.36
N ALA A 140 12.54 -11.35 -23.83
CA ALA A 140 12.88 -10.80 -22.51
C ALA A 140 12.74 -9.27 -22.49
N GLY A 141 13.16 -8.59 -23.56
CA GLY A 141 12.95 -7.15 -23.75
C GLY A 141 11.48 -6.76 -23.75
N GLN A 142 10.64 -7.50 -24.49
CA GLN A 142 9.20 -7.27 -24.52
C GLN A 142 8.53 -7.54 -23.15
N SER A 143 8.96 -8.59 -22.44
CA SER A 143 8.50 -8.87 -21.07
C SER A 143 8.84 -7.71 -20.13
N ALA A 144 10.07 -7.20 -20.19
CA ALA A 144 10.51 -6.06 -19.39
C ALA A 144 9.72 -4.78 -19.72
N LEU A 145 9.43 -4.52 -20.99
CA LEU A 145 8.58 -3.39 -21.41
C LEU A 145 7.15 -3.55 -20.88
N ASN A 146 6.57 -4.74 -21.01
CA ASN A 146 5.22 -5.04 -20.50
C ASN A 146 5.14 -4.90 -18.97
N ALA A 147 6.21 -5.26 -18.25
CA ALA A 147 6.27 -5.08 -16.80
C ALA A 147 6.32 -3.60 -16.41
N LYS A 148 7.12 -2.79 -17.13
CA LYS A 148 7.19 -1.33 -16.92
C LYS A 148 5.85 -0.65 -17.19
N THR A 149 5.19 -0.96 -18.30
CA THR A 149 3.88 -0.37 -18.63
C THR A 149 2.81 -0.76 -17.61
N ARG A 150 2.84 -1.99 -17.08
CA ARG A 150 1.95 -2.40 -15.98
C ARG A 150 2.22 -1.63 -14.69
N ALA A 151 3.48 -1.39 -14.34
CA ALA A 151 3.84 -0.59 -13.17
C ALA A 151 3.35 0.86 -13.31
N GLU A 152 3.48 1.46 -14.49
CA GLU A 152 2.96 2.79 -14.79
C GLU A 152 1.43 2.85 -14.73
N ALA A 153 0.75 1.85 -15.30
CA ALA A 153 -0.71 1.76 -15.22
C ALA A 153 -1.19 1.65 -13.76
N ASN A 154 -0.54 0.81 -12.95
CA ASN A 154 -0.84 0.69 -11.52
C ASN A 154 -0.61 2.01 -10.76
N ARG A 155 0.45 2.75 -11.10
CA ARG A 155 0.69 4.09 -10.54
C ARG A 155 -0.47 5.03 -10.87
N LEU A 156 -0.91 5.08 -12.13
CA LEU A 156 -2.00 5.95 -12.56
C LEU A 156 -3.32 5.60 -11.87
N ILE A 157 -3.62 4.32 -11.70
CA ILE A 157 -4.82 3.84 -10.97
C ILE A 157 -4.79 4.34 -9.53
N LEU A 158 -3.64 4.23 -8.85
CA LEU A 158 -3.52 4.66 -7.46
C LEU A 158 -3.66 6.17 -7.31
N LEU A 159 -3.07 6.96 -8.20
CA LEU A 159 -3.26 8.42 -8.23
C LEU A 159 -4.72 8.80 -8.50
N GLY A 160 -5.40 8.06 -9.38
CA GLY A 160 -6.83 8.20 -9.61
C GLY A 160 -7.65 7.97 -8.33
N ALA A 161 -7.37 6.89 -7.60
CA ALA A 161 -8.03 6.57 -6.34
C ALA A 161 -7.78 7.65 -5.26
N MET A 162 -6.53 8.13 -5.13
CA MET A 162 -6.20 9.20 -4.19
C MET A 162 -6.97 10.50 -4.49
N ARG A 163 -7.08 10.85 -5.77
CA ARG A 163 -7.87 12.01 -6.21
C ARG A 163 -9.35 11.82 -5.86
N GLN A 164 -9.90 10.63 -6.09
CA GLN A 164 -11.30 10.35 -5.78
C GLN A 164 -11.58 10.50 -4.28
N MET A 165 -10.73 9.93 -3.42
CA MET A 165 -10.85 10.09 -1.97
C MET A 165 -10.79 11.56 -1.54
N ALA A 166 -9.93 12.38 -2.17
CA ALA A 166 -9.85 13.81 -1.88
C ALA A 166 -11.14 14.55 -2.27
N TRP A 167 -11.78 14.17 -3.38
CA TRP A 167 -13.07 14.71 -3.79
C TRP A 167 -14.20 14.28 -2.85
N ASP A 168 -14.23 13.02 -2.47
CA ASP A 168 -15.24 12.49 -1.54
C ASP A 168 -15.13 13.17 -0.18
N TRP A 169 -13.91 13.41 0.32
CA TRP A 169 -13.67 14.19 1.53
C TRP A 169 -14.22 15.61 1.43
N ARG A 170 -13.88 16.33 0.35
CA ARG A 170 -14.36 17.72 0.15
C ARG A 170 -15.87 17.79 0.02
N ARG A 171 -16.47 16.78 -0.64
CA ARG A 171 -17.92 16.67 -0.74
C ARG A 171 -18.56 16.45 0.63
N ALA A 172 -18.01 15.55 1.45
CA ALA A 172 -18.50 15.31 2.81
C ALA A 172 -18.37 16.57 3.69
N GLU A 173 -17.30 17.36 3.52
CA GLU A 173 -17.10 18.63 4.23
C GLU A 173 -18.17 19.67 3.87
N VAL A 174 -18.49 19.80 2.57
CA VAL A 174 -19.57 20.68 2.09
C VAL A 174 -20.94 20.18 2.57
N GLU A 175 -21.21 18.88 2.48
CA GLU A 175 -22.46 18.29 2.97
C GLU A 175 -22.65 18.57 4.47
N LEU A 176 -21.60 18.42 5.27
CA LEU A 176 -21.62 18.76 6.70
C LEU A 176 -21.86 20.26 6.93
N ALA A 177 -21.20 21.14 6.17
CA ALA A 177 -21.42 22.58 6.28
C ALA A 177 -22.88 22.96 5.97
N THR A 178 -23.45 22.41 4.90
CA THR A 178 -24.86 22.66 4.54
C THR A 178 -25.84 22.07 5.56
N ALA A 179 -25.54 20.91 6.16
CA ALA A 179 -26.37 20.32 7.20
C ALA A 179 -26.40 21.19 8.46
N LYS A 180 -25.25 21.76 8.84
CA LYS A 180 -25.16 22.72 9.96
C LYS A 180 -25.93 24.00 9.69
N GLU A 181 -25.84 24.53 8.48
CA GLU A 181 -26.59 25.75 8.10
C GLU A 181 -28.10 25.49 8.14
N ARG A 182 -28.56 24.33 7.66
CA ARG A 182 -29.97 23.92 7.75
C ARG A 182 -30.45 23.81 9.21
N ASP A 183 -29.66 23.19 10.08
CA ASP A 183 -29.98 23.08 11.50
C ASP A 183 -30.09 24.46 12.17
N GLN A 184 -29.19 25.39 11.85
CA GLN A 184 -29.26 26.77 12.36
C GLN A 184 -30.51 27.52 11.90
N ILE A 185 -30.92 27.34 10.64
CA ILE A 185 -32.15 27.95 10.10
C ILE A 185 -33.37 27.37 10.82
N MET A 186 -33.46 26.04 10.94
CA MET A 186 -34.56 25.36 11.65
C MET A 186 -34.68 25.83 13.11
N GLN A 187 -33.55 25.97 13.82
CA GLN A 187 -33.55 26.50 15.18
C GLN A 187 -34.01 27.97 15.26
N ARG A 188 -33.64 28.79 14.27
CA ARG A 188 -34.08 30.18 14.20
C ARG A 188 -35.58 30.29 13.90
N ASP A 189 -36.10 29.43 13.03
CA ASP A 189 -37.52 29.40 12.68
C ASP A 189 -38.36 28.91 13.88
N LEU A 190 -37.89 27.86 14.58
CA LEU A 190 -38.51 27.39 15.83
C LEU A 190 -38.53 28.47 16.92
N THR A 191 -37.44 29.22 17.09
CA THR A 191 -37.37 30.31 18.07
C THR A 191 -38.28 31.50 17.69
N ALA A 192 -38.40 31.82 16.40
CA ALA A 192 -39.33 32.85 15.92
C ALA A 192 -40.80 32.45 16.13
N VAL A 193 -41.19 31.23 15.75
CA VAL A 193 -42.57 30.73 15.92
C VAL A 193 -42.94 30.60 17.39
N THR A 194 -42.01 30.16 18.26
CA THR A 194 -42.27 30.12 19.71
C THR A 194 -42.41 31.50 20.33
N GLN A 195 -41.73 32.54 19.81
CA GLN A 195 -41.95 33.93 20.22
C GLN A 195 -43.31 34.46 19.74
N GLN A 196 -43.69 34.22 18.48
CA GLN A 196 -44.99 34.63 17.95
C GLN A 196 -46.17 33.94 18.65
N PHE A 197 -46.02 32.67 19.02
CA PHE A 197 -46.99 31.97 19.85
C PHE A 197 -47.17 32.61 21.23
N LYS A 198 -46.07 33.02 21.89
CA LYS A 198 -46.14 33.74 23.18
C LYS A 198 -46.84 35.09 23.08
N HIS A 199 -46.77 35.74 21.92
CA HIS A 199 -47.49 36.97 21.62
C HIS A 199 -48.95 36.75 21.16
N GLY A 200 -49.38 35.50 21.03
CA GLY A 200 -50.76 35.14 20.64
C GLY A 200 -51.05 35.28 19.14
N GLU A 201 -50.03 35.52 18.31
CA GLU A 201 -50.18 35.74 16.86
C GLU A 201 -50.12 34.44 16.03
N ALA A 202 -49.65 33.32 16.60
CA ALA A 202 -49.50 32.05 15.88
C ALA A 202 -50.36 30.91 16.49
N ALA A 203 -50.91 30.06 15.62
CA ALA A 203 -51.71 28.89 16.03
C ALA A 203 -50.82 27.69 16.41
N GLU A 204 -51.23 26.88 17.39
CA GLU A 204 -50.52 25.68 17.88
C GLU A 204 -50.15 24.69 16.75
N VAL A 205 -50.97 24.63 15.70
CA VAL A 205 -50.78 23.75 14.52
C VAL A 205 -49.53 24.13 13.71
N ASP A 206 -49.19 25.42 13.66
CA ASP A 206 -48.03 25.92 12.92
C ASP A 206 -46.74 25.56 13.67
N ARG A 207 -46.75 25.72 15.00
CA ARG A 207 -45.64 25.27 15.86
C ARG A 207 -45.34 23.78 15.72
N MET A 208 -46.37 22.93 15.76
CA MET A 208 -46.17 21.48 15.64
C MET A 208 -45.66 21.06 14.25
N SER A 209 -46.01 21.82 13.19
CA SER A 209 -45.53 21.54 11.83
C SER A 209 -44.04 21.85 11.66
N VAL A 210 -43.54 22.89 12.34
CA VAL A 210 -42.11 23.22 12.34
C VAL A 210 -41.31 22.25 13.21
N GLU A 211 -41.85 21.77 14.35
CA GLU A 211 -41.17 20.77 15.20
C GLU A 211 -41.06 19.37 14.55
N ARG A 212 -41.86 19.06 13.51
CA ARG A 212 -41.89 17.74 12.86
C ARG A 212 -40.91 17.59 11.69
N ASN A 213 -40.44 18.69 11.11
CA ASN A 213 -39.51 18.72 9.97
C ASN A 213 -38.06 18.91 10.43
#